data_AF-A0A1B7W7C3-F1
#
_entry.id   AF-A0A1B7W7C3-F1
#
_cell.length_a   1.000
_cell.length_b   1.000
_cell.length_c   1.000
_cell.angle_alpha   90.00
_cell.angle_beta   90.00
_cell.angle_gamma   90.00
#
_symmetry.space_group_name_H-M   'P 1'
#
loop_
_entity.id
_entity.type
_entity.pdbx_description
1 polymer ?
#
loop_
_entity_poly.entity_id
_entity_poly.type
_entity_poly.pdbx_seq_one_letter_code
_entity_poly.pdbx_strand_id
1 'polypeptide(L)'
;YDRIDLPLANMQVRGRLLDLLQSQPLTEIAGKGVISCQTIDGYKFRLVDQSWLMIRFSGTEPVLRLYCEASTLEEVHKTLAWAKIWAESN
;
A
#
# COMPACT_ATOMS: atom_id res chain seq x y z
N TYR A 1 -5.79 -4.16 13.03
CA TYR A 1 -6.10 -4.17 11.60
C TYR A 1 -6.99 -2.98 11.29
N ASP A 2 -6.75 -2.31 10.16
CA ASP A 2 -7.61 -1.23 9.64
C ASP A 2 -7.41 -1.05 8.11
N ARG A 3 -8.26 -0.22 7.48
CA ARG A 3 -8.24 0.12 6.06
C ARG A 3 -8.52 1.60 5.82
N ILE A 4 -7.87 2.17 4.81
CA ILE A 4 -8.29 3.43 4.18
C ILE A 4 -8.57 3.24 2.69
N ASP A 5 -9.64 3.87 2.20
CA ASP A 5 -9.92 3.98 0.77
C ASP A 5 -9.50 5.39 0.32
N LEU A 6 -8.48 5.47 -0.53
CA LEU A 6 -7.87 6.70 -1.00
C LEU A 6 -8.38 7.02 -2.41
N PRO A 7 -9.19 8.08 -2.59
CA PRO A 7 -9.54 8.59 -3.91
C PRO A 7 -8.30 9.14 -4.59
N LEU A 8 -8.11 8.78 -5.86
CA LEU A 8 -7.08 9.32 -6.73
C LEU A 8 -7.70 10.37 -7.65
N ALA A 9 -6.88 11.32 -8.13
CA ALA A 9 -7.37 12.38 -8.99
C ALA A 9 -8.02 11.87 -10.29
N ASN A 10 -7.49 10.79 -10.86
CA ASN A 10 -7.98 10.17 -12.10
C ASN A 10 -7.35 8.79 -12.34
N MET A 11 -7.78 8.13 -13.43
CA MET A 11 -7.27 6.81 -13.83
C MET A 11 -5.81 6.82 -14.28
N GLN A 12 -5.27 7.97 -14.71
CA GLN A 12 -3.86 8.10 -15.10
C GLN A 12 -2.93 8.00 -13.89
N VAL A 13 -3.28 8.64 -12.77
CA VAL A 13 -2.54 8.51 -11.50
C VAL A 13 -2.57 7.05 -11.03
N ARG A 14 -3.74 6.41 -11.09
CA ARG A 14 -3.88 4.97 -10.78
C ARG A 14 -2.93 4.11 -11.63
N GLY A 15 -2.90 4.34 -12.95
CA GLY A 15 -2.03 3.61 -13.87
C GLY A 15 -0.55 3.76 -13.51
N ARG A 16 -0.10 5.00 -13.25
CA ARG A 16 1.28 5.27 -12.85
C ARG A 16 1.70 4.53 -11.58
N LEU A 17 0.86 4.57 -10.54
CA LEU A 17 1.15 3.86 -9.29
C LEU A 17 1.21 2.34 -9.49
N LEU A 18 0.36 1.80 -10.37
CA LEU A 18 0.42 0.39 -10.75
C LEU A 18 1.74 0.05 -11.45
N ASP A 19 2.13 0.84 -12.45
CA ASP A 19 3.38 0.66 -13.20
C ASP A 19 4.61 0.80 -12.28
N LEU A 20 4.56 1.72 -11.31
CA LEU A 20 5.60 1.90 -10.31
C LEU A 20 5.77 0.64 -9.45
N LEU A 21 4.67 0.07 -8.94
CA LEU A 21 4.75 -1.15 -8.14
C LEU A 21 5.18 -2.38 -8.96
N GLN A 22 4.89 -2.41 -10.26
CA GLN A 22 5.33 -3.48 -11.17
C GLN A 22 6.83 -3.39 -11.47
N SER A 23 7.34 -2.17 -11.71
CA SER A 23 8.73 -1.94 -12.12
C SER A 23 9.70 -1.82 -10.94
N GLN A 24 9.23 -1.27 -9.82
CA GLN A 24 10.00 -1.01 -8.61
C GLN A 24 9.17 -1.34 -7.37
N PRO A 25 9.09 -2.63 -6.99
CA PRO A 25 8.38 -3.03 -5.78
C PRO A 25 9.02 -2.39 -4.54
N LEU A 26 8.20 -2.05 -3.55
CA LEU A 26 8.64 -1.46 -2.29
C LEU A 26 9.55 -2.43 -1.52
N THR A 27 10.71 -1.94 -1.10
CA THR A 27 11.66 -2.68 -0.26
C THR A 27 11.61 -2.25 1.20
N GLU A 28 11.03 -1.09 1.49
CA GLU A 28 10.82 -0.56 2.83
C GLU A 28 9.46 0.16 2.91
N ILE A 29 8.75 -0.03 4.01
CA ILE A 29 7.45 0.58 4.30
C ILE A 29 7.46 1.09 5.74
N ALA A 30 7.22 2.38 5.94
CA ALA A 30 7.19 3.02 7.26
C ALA A 30 8.44 2.73 8.14
N GLY A 31 9.63 2.68 7.52
CA GLY A 31 10.90 2.37 8.20
C GLY A 31 11.14 0.88 8.46
N LYS A 32 10.29 0.00 7.92
CA LYS A 32 10.40 -1.46 8.09
C LYS A 32 10.73 -2.11 6.76
N GLY A 33 11.72 -2.99 6.76
CA GLY A 33 12.08 -3.78 5.60
C GLY A 33 10.94 -4.71 5.15
N VAL A 34 10.80 -4.88 3.84
CA VAL A 34 9.87 -5.83 3.23
C VAL A 34 10.56 -7.20 3.11
N ILE A 35 9.94 -8.24 3.67
CA ILE A 35 10.40 -9.64 3.55
C ILE A 35 9.89 -10.25 2.25
N SER A 36 8.65 -9.96 1.87
CA SER A 36 8.04 -10.55 0.66
C SER A 36 6.90 -9.69 0.14
N CYS A 37 6.64 -9.80 -1.16
CA CYS A 37 5.51 -9.19 -1.83
C CYS A 37 4.71 -10.26 -2.60
N GLN A 38 3.41 -10.37 -2.33
CA GLN A 38 2.49 -11.22 -3.09
C GLN A 38 1.60 -10.34 -3.97
N THR A 39 1.44 -10.70 -5.24
CA THR A 39 0.76 -9.87 -6.26
C THR A 39 -0.65 -10.35 -6.63
N ILE A 40 -1.24 -11.24 -5.82
CA ILE A 40 -2.59 -11.79 -6.04
C ILE A 40 -3.63 -10.81 -5.46
N ASP A 41 -4.53 -10.32 -6.31
CA ASP A 41 -5.57 -9.33 -5.96
C ASP A 41 -5.02 -8.03 -5.32
N GLY A 42 -3.87 -7.55 -5.82
CA GLY A 42 -3.17 -6.38 -5.31
C GLY A 42 -1.75 -6.72 -4.87
N TYR A 43 -1.08 -5.80 -4.18
CA TYR A 43 0.29 -5.97 -3.68
C TYR A 43 0.25 -6.09 -2.17
N LYS A 44 0.50 -7.30 -1.65
CA LYS A 44 0.59 -7.57 -0.22
C LYS A 44 2.05 -7.72 0.20
N PHE A 45 2.53 -6.72 0.91
CA PHE A 45 3.87 -6.65 1.48
C PHE A 45 3.86 -7.18 2.92
N ARG A 46 4.67 -8.20 3.20
CA ARG A 46 4.96 -8.64 4.58
C ARG A 46 6.24 -7.96 5.07
N LEU A 47 6.21 -7.41 6.27
CA LEU A 47 7.31 -6.65 6.86
C LEU A 47 8.09 -7.48 7.88
N VAL A 48 9.29 -7.01 8.25
CA VAL A 48 10.21 -7.69 9.18
C VAL A 48 9.65 -7.98 10.57
N ASP A 49 8.66 -7.22 11.02
CA ASP A 49 7.99 -7.37 12.32
C ASP A 49 6.71 -8.21 12.24
N GLN A 50 6.54 -9.00 11.16
CA GLN A 50 5.36 -9.83 10.88
C GLN A 50 4.07 -9.05 10.54
N SER A 51 4.11 -7.72 10.53
CA SER A 51 3.01 -6.89 10.04
C SER A 51 2.90 -6.95 8.51
N TRP A 52 1.80 -6.44 7.95
CA TRP A 52 1.63 -6.36 6.51
C TRP A 52 0.88 -5.10 6.07
N LEU A 53 1.21 -4.64 4.87
CA LEU A 53 0.49 -3.63 4.10
C LEU A 53 -0.01 -4.27 2.80
N MET A 54 -1.28 -4.07 2.46
CA MET A 54 -1.83 -4.48 1.17
C MET A 54 -2.38 -3.27 0.41
N ILE A 55 -1.92 -3.13 -0.83
CA ILE A 55 -2.34 -2.09 -1.78
C ILE A 55 -3.20 -2.75 -2.85
N ARG A 56 -4.48 -2.38 -2.93
CA ARG A 56 -5.40 -2.88 -3.96
C ARG A 56 -5.99 -1.75 -4.77
N PHE A 57 -5.80 -1.82 -6.07
CA PHE A 57 -6.41 -0.89 -7.02
C PHE A 57 -7.86 -1.28 -7.29
N SER A 58 -8.78 -0.31 -7.30
CA SER A 58 -10.09 -0.55 -7.89
C SER A 58 -9.95 -0.80 -9.41
N GLY A 59 -10.78 -1.69 -9.96
CA GLY A 59 -10.76 -2.04 -11.39
C GLY A 59 -11.48 -1.01 -12.26
N THR A 60 -12.48 -0.34 -11.69
CA THR A 60 -13.42 0.54 -12.42
C THR A 60 -13.38 1.99 -11.95
N GLU A 61 -12.70 2.27 -10.84
CA GLU A 61 -12.69 3.60 -10.21
C GLU A 61 -11.24 4.03 -9.91
N PRO A 62 -10.96 5.35 -9.87
CA PRO A 62 -9.67 5.87 -9.45
C PRO A 62 -9.56 5.82 -7.92
N VAL A 63 -9.59 4.62 -7.34
CA VAL A 63 -9.54 4.41 -5.88
C VAL A 63 -8.44 3.39 -5.56
N LEU A 64 -7.60 3.74 -4.58
CA LEU A 64 -6.58 2.88 -3.99
C LEU A 64 -7.02 2.45 -2.59
N ARG A 65 -7.18 1.14 -2.37
CA ARG A 65 -7.54 0.59 -1.05
C ARG A 65 -6.28 0.12 -0.35
N LEU A 66 -6.03 0.66 0.84
CA LEU A 66 -4.85 0.37 1.65
C LEU A 66 -5.29 -0.34 2.92
N TYR A 67 -4.81 -1.55 3.12
CA TYR A 67 -5.14 -2.38 4.26
C TYR A 67 -3.88 -2.65 5.07
N CYS A 68 -3.98 -2.64 6.40
CA CYS A 68 -2.84 -2.94 7.25
C CYS A 68 -3.24 -3.74 8.49
N GLU A 69 -2.36 -4.66 8.87
CA GLU A 69 -2.39 -5.34 10.15
C GLU A 69 -1.01 -5.29 10.76
N ALA A 70 -0.95 -4.92 12.04
CA ALA A 70 0.26 -4.87 12.84
C ALA A 70 -0.10 -5.20 14.30
N SER A 71 0.92 -5.33 15.14
CA SER A 71 0.78 -5.72 16.56
C SER A 71 0.01 -4.70 17.40
N THR A 72 -0.08 -3.44 16.97
CA THR A 72 -0.83 -2.38 17.66
C THR A 72 -1.61 -1.52 16.66
N LEU A 73 -2.68 -0.87 17.11
CA LEU A 73 -3.45 0.08 16.28
C LEU A 73 -2.61 1.30 15.87
N GLU A 74 -1.71 1.75 16.74
CA GLU A 74 -0.79 2.85 16.43
C GLU A 74 0.08 2.52 15.21
N GLU A 75 0.68 1.32 15.17
CA GLU A 75 1.51 0.88 14.05
C GLU A 75 0.69 0.65 12.77
N VAL A 76 -0.57 0.22 12.90
CA VAL A 76 -1.51 0.15 11.77
C VAL A 76 -1.73 1.54 11.18
N HIS A 77 -2.09 2.53 12.00
CA HIS A 77 -2.37 3.89 11.52
C HIS A 77 -1.12 4.56 10.95
N LYS A 78 0.05 4.37 11.57
CA LYS A 78 1.33 4.86 11.08
C LYS A 78 1.67 4.30 9.70
N THR A 79 1.47 3.00 9.51
CA THR A 79 1.74 2.33 8.22
C THR A 79 0.76 2.79 7.14
N LEU A 80 -0.53 2.93 7.47
CA LEU A 80 -1.54 3.44 6.53
C LEU A 80 -1.30 4.91 6.16
N ALA A 81 -0.91 5.75 7.12
CA ALA A 81 -0.56 7.15 6.87
C ALA A 81 0.67 7.26 5.96
N TRP A 82 1.71 6.45 6.20
CA TRP A 82 2.86 6.36 5.31
C TRP A 82 2.45 5.95 3.89
N ALA A 83 1.61 4.92 3.76
CA ALA A 83 1.18 4.41 2.46
C ALA A 83 0.35 5.44 1.68
N LYS A 84 -0.48 6.22 2.39
CA LYS A 84 -1.20 7.35 1.81
C LYS A 84 -0.24 8.41 1.25
N ILE A 85 0.72 8.85 2.06
CA ILE A 85 1.71 9.86 1.65
C ILE A 85 2.53 9.36 0.45
N TRP A 86 2.95 8.09 0.47
CA TRP A 86 3.63 7.46 -0.65
C TRP A 86 2.79 7.53 -1.94
N ALA A 87 1.51 7.17 -1.88
CA ALA A 87 0.62 7.19 -3.04
C ALA A 87 0.33 8.62 -3.55
N GLU A 88 0.31 9.61 -2.67
CA GLU A 88 0.12 11.03 -3.03
C GLU A 88 1.39 11.68 -3.59
N SER A 89 2.57 11.12 -3.30
CA SER A 89 3.87 11.67 -3.71
C SER A 89 4.40 11.13 -5.05
N ASN A 90 3.67 10.21 -5.71
CA ASN A 90 4.08 9.54 -6.95
C ASN A 90 2.98 9.66 -8.03
#